data_AF-A0A936SE97-F1
#
_entry.id   AF-A0A936SE97-F1
#
_cell.length_a   1.000
_cell.length_b   1.000
_cell.length_c   1.000
_cell.angle_alpha   90.00
_cell.angle_beta   90.00
_cell.angle_gamma   90.00
#
_symmetry.space_group_name_H-M   'P 1'
#
loop_
_entity.id
_entity.type
_entity.pdbx_description
1 polymer ?
#
loop_
_entity_poly.entity_id
_entity_poly.type
_entity_poly.pdbx_seq_one_letter_code
_entity_poly.pdbx_strand_id
1 'polypeptide(L)'
;MDIHLVPVGGPADGDDDDRMQFEFKDVRETPEQDLLRNEAEIEAIGYVDGFLETLNKSVRGKAKQYDRMINVLWHCYLIADSGTQLEVADLLGVSDSLVSDYRKRIEANLQQLEFGGVNEARQFEKALKRKVREMVTVEKEAVAA
;
A
#
# COMPACT_ATOMS: atom_id res chain seq x y z
N MET A 1 -5.75 43.24 45.30
CA MET A 1 -4.70 42.22 45.19
C MET A 1 -3.61 42.83 44.35
N ASP A 2 -2.54 43.29 44.99
CA ASP A 2 -1.40 43.95 44.35
C ASP A 2 -0.41 42.88 43.87
N ILE A 3 -0.17 42.85 42.56
CA ILE A 3 0.78 41.94 41.92
C ILE A 3 2.08 42.71 41.67
N HIS A 4 3.13 42.34 42.41
CA HIS A 4 4.46 42.88 42.24
C HIS A 4 5.19 42.12 41.13
N LEU A 5 5.58 42.82 40.07
CA LEU A 5 6.46 42.29 39.02
C LEU A 5 7.92 42.37 39.52
N VAL A 6 8.56 41.21 39.69
CA VAL A 6 9.98 41.12 40.04
C VAL A 6 10.80 41.13 38.74
N PRO A 7 11.83 41.99 38.61
CA PRO A 7 12.75 41.93 37.48
C PRO A 7 13.57 40.65 37.56
N VAL A 8 13.45 39.78 36.55
CA VAL A 8 14.42 38.70 36.34
C VAL A 8 15.68 39.35 35.78
N GLY A 9 16.74 39.39 36.59
CA GLY A 9 18.03 39.97 36.23
C GLY A 9 18.66 39.29 35.01
N GLY A 10 19.15 40.10 34.07
CA GLY A 10 20.14 39.69 33.07
C GLY A 10 21.56 39.68 33.66
N PRO A 11 22.51 39.00 33.01
CA PRO A 11 23.54 38.22 33.68
C PRO A 11 24.76 39.06 34.11
N ALA A 12 25.34 38.71 35.26
CA ALA A 12 26.69 39.08 35.64
C ALA A 12 27.51 37.80 35.79
N ASP A 13 28.56 37.70 34.98
CA ASP A 13 29.74 36.83 35.09
C ASP A 13 29.59 35.49 35.82
N GLY A 14 29.55 34.42 35.03
CA GLY A 14 29.70 33.05 35.51
C GLY A 14 29.95 32.13 34.33
N ASP A 15 31.20 31.71 34.18
CA ASP A 15 31.71 30.68 33.27
C ASP A 15 30.89 29.39 33.45
N ASP A 16 29.91 29.14 32.58
CA ASP A 16 29.27 27.83 32.48
C ASP A 16 28.68 27.62 31.08
N ASP A 17 28.96 26.44 30.57
CA ASP A 17 28.67 25.86 29.25
C ASP A 17 27.18 26.05 28.86
N ASP A 18 26.83 27.20 28.27
CA ASP A 18 25.50 27.48 27.69
C ASP A 18 25.33 26.70 26.37
N ARG A 19 25.41 25.38 26.47
CA ARG A 19 24.75 24.51 25.51
C ARG A 19 23.26 24.72 25.73
N MET A 20 22.64 25.55 24.89
CA MET A 20 21.20 25.49 24.65
C MET A 20 20.80 24.03 24.66
N GLN A 21 20.11 23.58 25.71
CA GLN A 21 19.55 22.25 25.76
C GLN A 21 18.42 22.26 24.73
N PHE A 22 18.78 21.97 23.48
CA PHE A 22 17.81 21.68 22.44
C PHE A 22 16.98 20.53 22.99
N GLU A 23 15.74 20.83 23.38
CA GLU A 23 14.75 19.82 23.70
C GLU A 23 14.68 18.92 22.46
N PHE A 24 15.22 17.71 22.56
CA PHE A 24 15.20 16.77 21.45
C PHE A 24 13.74 16.55 21.11
N LYS A 25 13.33 17.00 19.92
CA LYS A 25 11.98 16.73 19.41
C LYS A 25 11.75 15.24 19.55
N ASP A 26 10.77 14.85 20.37
CA ASP A 26 10.45 13.44 20.54
C ASP A 26 10.10 12.88 19.15
N VAL A 27 11.01 12.05 18.64
CA VAL A 27 10.93 11.40 17.34
C VAL A 27 10.07 10.14 17.42
N ARG A 28 9.58 9.78 18.62
CA ARG A 28 8.60 8.73 18.77
C ARG A 28 7.31 9.15 18.11
N GLU A 29 6.72 8.19 17.44
CA GLU A 29 5.43 8.35 16.78
C GLU A 29 4.38 8.68 17.84
N THR A 30 3.64 9.76 17.65
CA THR A 30 2.59 10.12 18.59
C THR A 30 1.42 9.14 18.44
N PRO A 31 0.63 8.90 19.50
CA PRO A 31 -0.55 8.04 19.41
C PRO A 31 -1.55 8.50 18.33
N GLU A 32 -1.60 9.80 18.02
CA GLU A 32 -2.39 10.33 16.89
C GLU A 32 -1.81 9.94 15.53
N GLN A 33 -0.48 9.93 15.39
CA GLN A 33 0.19 9.46 14.16
C GLN A 33 0.00 7.96 13.95
N ASP A 34 0.01 7.16 15.02
CA ASP A 34 -0.28 5.72 14.97
C ASP A 34 -1.75 5.47 14.59
N LEU A 35 -2.69 6.23 15.16
CA LEU A 35 -4.11 6.17 14.76
C LEU A 35 -4.31 6.49 13.29
N LEU A 36 -3.75 7.59 12.80
CA LEU A 36 -3.84 8.00 11.40
C LEU A 36 -3.25 6.95 10.46
N ARG A 37 -2.15 6.29 10.86
CA ARG A 37 -1.60 5.17 10.09
C ARG A 37 -2.57 4.00 10.03
N ASN A 38 -3.15 3.61 11.16
CA ASN A 38 -4.06 2.47 11.24
C ASN A 38 -5.34 2.72 10.44
N GLU A 39 -5.89 3.94 10.48
CA GLU A 39 -7.05 4.33 9.66
C GLU A 39 -6.72 4.25 8.16
N ALA A 40 -5.57 4.79 7.75
CA ALA A 40 -5.11 4.70 6.36
C ALA A 40 -4.88 3.26 5.90
N GLU A 41 -4.40 2.37 6.77
CA GLU A 41 -4.26 0.95 6.47
C GLU A 41 -5.61 0.24 6.32
N ILE A 42 -6.59 0.56 7.17
CA ILE A 42 -7.95 0.00 7.07
C ILE A 42 -8.63 0.46 5.77
N GLU A 43 -8.49 1.75 5.44
CA GLU A 43 -9.03 2.33 4.23
C GLU A 43 -8.41 1.69 2.98
N ALA A 44 -7.08 1.51 2.98
CA ALA A 44 -6.36 0.80 1.92
C ALA A 44 -6.85 -0.65 1.73
N ILE A 45 -7.18 -1.36 2.80
CA ILE A 45 -7.76 -2.71 2.71
C ILE A 45 -9.14 -2.66 2.02
N GLY A 46 -9.97 -1.67 2.36
CA GLY A 46 -11.25 -1.45 1.70
C GLY A 46 -11.13 -1.21 0.19
N TYR A 47 -10.16 -0.39 -0.23
CA TYR A 47 -9.88 -0.15 -1.65
C TYR A 47 -9.44 -1.41 -2.39
N VAL A 48 -8.58 -2.22 -1.76
CA VAL A 48 -8.15 -3.52 -2.34
C VAL A 48 -9.34 -4.45 -2.52
N ASP A 49 -10.22 -4.53 -1.54
CA ASP A 49 -11.38 -5.42 -1.58
C ASP A 49 -12.38 -5.00 -2.67
N GLY A 50 -12.65 -3.70 -2.77
CA GLY A 50 -13.46 -3.13 -3.84
C GLY A 50 -12.85 -3.38 -5.23
N PHE A 51 -11.53 -3.23 -5.37
CA PHE A 51 -10.82 -3.50 -6.61
C PHE A 51 -10.91 -4.98 -7.03
N LEU A 52 -10.66 -5.90 -6.09
CA LEU A 52 -10.75 -7.34 -6.34
C LEU A 52 -12.19 -7.78 -6.65
N GLU A 53 -13.18 -7.21 -5.98
CA GLU A 53 -14.59 -7.48 -6.28
C GLU A 53 -14.97 -6.97 -7.68
N THR A 54 -14.50 -5.79 -8.07
CA THR A 54 -14.76 -5.21 -9.40
C THR A 54 -14.08 -6.04 -10.50
N LEU A 55 -12.85 -6.51 -10.26
CA LEU A 55 -12.18 -7.50 -11.11
C LEU A 55 -13.01 -8.78 -11.26
N ASN A 56 -13.52 -9.34 -10.16
CA ASN A 56 -14.35 -10.54 -10.20
C ASN A 56 -15.64 -10.33 -11.01
N LYS A 57 -16.30 -9.18 -10.83
CA LYS A 57 -17.46 -8.77 -11.64
C LYS A 57 -17.10 -8.64 -13.13
N SER A 58 -15.91 -8.14 -13.48
CA SER A 58 -15.44 -8.00 -14.86
C SER A 58 -15.34 -9.34 -15.61
N VAL A 59 -15.01 -10.43 -14.91
CA VAL A 59 -15.00 -11.80 -15.47
C VAL A 59 -16.32 -12.54 -15.28
N ARG A 60 -17.40 -11.81 -14.93
CA ARG A 60 -18.76 -12.32 -14.74
C ARG A 60 -18.83 -13.46 -13.71
N GLY A 61 -18.00 -13.42 -12.66
CA GLY A 61 -18.01 -14.44 -11.60
C GLY A 61 -17.45 -15.81 -12.03
N LYS A 62 -16.78 -15.92 -13.18
CA LYS A 62 -16.13 -17.16 -13.59
C LYS A 62 -14.83 -17.36 -12.79
N ALA A 63 -14.88 -18.16 -11.73
CA ALA A 63 -13.75 -18.45 -10.84
C ALA A 63 -12.44 -18.72 -11.60
N LYS A 64 -12.42 -19.69 -12.53
CA LYS A 64 -11.22 -20.01 -13.32
C LYS A 64 -10.65 -18.84 -14.15
N GLN A 65 -11.51 -17.91 -14.60
CA GLN A 65 -11.06 -16.73 -15.33
C GLN A 65 -10.57 -15.64 -14.37
N TYR A 66 -11.21 -15.52 -13.21
CA TYR A 66 -10.77 -14.66 -12.13
C TYR A 66 -9.38 -15.07 -11.65
N ASP A 67 -9.18 -16.36 -11.36
CA ASP A 67 -7.90 -16.93 -10.93
C ASP A 67 -6.78 -16.61 -11.93
N ARG A 68 -7.01 -16.86 -13.23
CA ARG A 68 -6.05 -16.49 -14.28
C ARG A 68 -5.76 -14.99 -14.31
N MET A 69 -6.78 -14.16 -14.15
CA MET A 69 -6.61 -12.71 -14.13
C MET A 69 -5.81 -12.24 -12.90
N ILE A 70 -6.01 -12.87 -11.73
CA ILE A 70 -5.24 -12.61 -10.51
C ILE A 70 -3.78 -13.04 -10.69
N ASN A 71 -3.54 -14.18 -11.33
CA ASN A 71 -2.19 -14.59 -11.69
C ASN A 71 -1.51 -13.62 -12.67
N VAL A 72 -2.23 -13.13 -13.68
CA VAL A 72 -1.72 -12.07 -14.57
C VAL A 72 -1.42 -10.78 -13.79
N LEU A 73 -2.30 -10.36 -12.87
CA LEU A 73 -2.06 -9.21 -12.02
C LEU A 73 -0.78 -9.37 -11.20
N TRP A 74 -0.59 -10.54 -10.60
CA TRP A 74 0.59 -10.89 -9.82
C TRP A 74 1.87 -10.84 -10.65
N HIS A 75 1.87 -11.55 -11.78
CA HIS A 75 3.03 -11.71 -12.64
C HIS A 75 3.31 -10.52 -13.57
N CYS A 76 2.38 -9.59 -13.78
CA CYS A 76 2.64 -8.41 -14.61
C CYS A 76 2.88 -7.14 -13.79
N TYR A 77 2.26 -7.00 -12.61
CA TYR A 77 2.25 -5.72 -11.88
C TYR A 77 2.85 -5.81 -10.46
N LEU A 78 2.77 -6.96 -9.77
CA LEU A 78 3.13 -7.04 -8.34
C LEU A 78 4.52 -7.65 -8.07
N ILE A 79 5.03 -8.44 -9.02
CA ILE A 79 6.40 -8.97 -9.00
C ILE A 79 7.29 -8.13 -9.92
N ALA A 80 8.48 -7.79 -9.43
CA ALA A 80 9.51 -7.06 -10.18
C ALA A 80 10.26 -7.93 -11.21
N ASP A 81 10.16 -9.26 -11.08
CA ASP A 81 10.74 -10.26 -11.98
C ASP A 81 9.72 -10.75 -13.03
N SER A 82 8.85 -9.85 -13.44
CA SER A 82 7.89 -10.10 -14.48
C SER A 82 8.60 -10.07 -15.82
N GLY A 83 8.80 -11.25 -16.42
CA GLY A 83 9.32 -11.37 -17.77
C GLY A 83 8.44 -10.65 -18.80
N THR A 84 8.83 -10.76 -20.06
CA THR A 84 8.05 -10.27 -21.19
C THR A 84 6.62 -10.86 -21.18
N GLN A 85 5.69 -10.19 -21.86
CA GLN A 85 4.30 -10.67 -21.96
C GLN A 85 4.21 -12.12 -22.47
N LEU A 86 5.14 -12.53 -23.34
CA LEU A 86 5.25 -13.89 -23.87
C LEU A 86 5.66 -14.89 -22.79
N GLU A 87 6.66 -14.55 -21.97
CA GLU A 87 7.11 -15.40 -20.86
C GLU A 87 6.02 -15.54 -19.79
N VAL A 88 5.26 -14.46 -19.50
CA VAL A 88 4.11 -14.54 -18.59
C VAL A 88 2.98 -15.40 -19.17
N ALA A 89 2.73 -15.30 -20.48
CA ALA A 89 1.74 -16.12 -21.16
C ALA A 89 2.12 -17.62 -21.08
N ASP A 90 3.39 -17.95 -21.33
CA ASP A 90 3.92 -19.31 -21.23
C ASP A 90 3.88 -19.83 -19.78
N LEU A 91 4.28 -19.01 -18.80
CA LEU A 91 4.25 -19.36 -17.38
C LEU A 91 2.84 -19.71 -16.90
N LEU A 92 1.84 -18.98 -17.39
CA LEU A 92 0.44 -19.14 -17.02
C LEU A 92 -0.31 -20.13 -17.92
N GLY A 93 0.33 -20.66 -18.97
CA GLY A 93 -0.28 -21.57 -19.95
C GLY A 93 -1.46 -20.93 -20.70
N VAL A 94 -1.38 -19.64 -21.00
CA VAL A 94 -2.41 -18.87 -21.71
C VAL A 94 -1.84 -18.20 -22.95
N SER A 95 -2.69 -17.69 -23.85
CA SER A 95 -2.24 -16.94 -25.02
C SER A 95 -1.80 -15.52 -24.66
N ASP A 96 -0.85 -14.97 -25.42
CA ASP A 96 -0.39 -13.58 -25.29
C ASP A 96 -1.56 -12.57 -25.40
N SER A 97 -2.51 -12.87 -26.29
CA SER A 97 -3.70 -12.07 -26.53
C SER A 97 -4.63 -12.03 -25.31
N LEU A 98 -4.71 -13.13 -24.56
CA LEU A 98 -5.47 -13.20 -23.32
C LEU A 98 -4.80 -12.40 -22.21
N VAL A 99 -3.47 -12.48 -22.09
CA VAL A 99 -2.70 -11.65 -21.15
C VAL A 99 -2.92 -10.17 -21.45
N SER A 100 -2.86 -9.76 -22.73
CA SER A 100 -3.14 -8.37 -23.12
C SER A 100 -4.56 -7.93 -22.77
N ASP A 101 -5.57 -8.78 -22.99
CA ASP A 101 -6.96 -8.47 -22.62
C ASP A 101 -7.10 -8.29 -21.11
N TYR A 102 -6.50 -9.17 -20.31
CA TYR A 102 -6.51 -9.04 -18.86
C TYR A 102 -5.75 -7.81 -18.36
N ARG A 103 -4.60 -7.48 -18.94
CA ARG A 103 -3.85 -6.25 -18.63
C ARG A 103 -4.71 -5.00 -18.86
N LYS A 104 -5.38 -4.91 -20.02
CA LYS A 104 -6.27 -3.79 -20.34
C LYS A 104 -7.42 -3.66 -19.33
N ARG A 105 -8.01 -4.78 -18.91
CA ARG A 105 -9.06 -4.78 -17.88
C ARG A 105 -8.51 -4.32 -16.54
N ILE A 106 -7.37 -4.86 -16.11
CA ILE A 106 -6.71 -4.49 -14.86
C ILE A 106 -6.40 -3.00 -14.87
N GLU A 107 -5.81 -2.47 -15.94
CA GLU A 107 -5.50 -1.04 -16.09
C GLU A 107 -6.76 -0.18 -16.05
N ALA A 108 -7.83 -0.59 -16.72
CA ALA A 108 -9.11 0.12 -16.66
C ALA A 108 -9.69 0.17 -15.23
N ASN A 109 -9.53 -0.90 -14.45
CA ASN A 109 -9.97 -0.92 -13.04
C ASN A 109 -9.04 -0.09 -12.15
N LEU A 110 -7.73 -0.11 -12.39
CA LEU A 110 -6.77 0.71 -11.65
C LEU A 110 -6.99 2.21 -11.90
N GLN A 111 -7.36 2.60 -13.12
CA GLN A 111 -7.68 3.99 -13.47
C GLN A 111 -8.96 4.50 -12.81
N GLN A 112 -9.86 3.60 -12.39
CA GLN A 112 -11.06 3.97 -11.64
C GLN A 112 -10.78 4.23 -10.16
N LEU A 113 -9.60 3.83 -9.66
CA LEU A 113 -9.19 4.12 -8.30
C LEU A 113 -8.68 5.56 -8.24
N GLU A 114 -9.42 6.40 -7.53
CA GLU A 114 -8.98 7.75 -7.19
C GLU A 114 -8.35 7.71 -5.80
N PHE A 115 -7.05 7.98 -5.74
CA PHE A 115 -6.33 8.16 -4.48
C PHE A 115 -6.21 9.66 -4.19
N GLY A 116 -6.55 10.07 -2.96
CA GLY A 116 -6.36 11.42 -2.46
C GLY A 116 -4.89 11.78 -2.24
N GLY A 117 -4.00 10.80 -2.13
CA GLY A 117 -2.55 11.04 -1.99
C GLY A 117 -1.62 9.87 -2.33
N VAL A 118 -0.32 10.18 -2.43
CA VAL A 118 0.75 9.21 -2.74
C VAL A 118 0.88 8.12 -1.65
N ASN A 119 0.56 8.46 -0.40
CA ASN A 119 0.61 7.50 0.71
C ASN A 119 -0.48 6.44 0.59
N GLU A 120 -1.71 6.81 0.21
CA GLU A 120 -2.81 5.88 0.00
C GLU A 120 -2.51 4.92 -1.14
N ALA A 121 -1.99 5.42 -2.27
CA ALA A 121 -1.59 4.58 -3.41
C ALA A 121 -0.52 3.55 -3.01
N ARG A 122 0.47 3.95 -2.19
CA ARG A 122 1.50 3.04 -1.67
C ARG A 122 0.94 1.99 -0.71
N GLN A 123 0.03 2.39 0.18
CA GLN A 123 -0.61 1.46 1.10
C GLN A 123 -1.52 0.48 0.36
N PHE A 124 -2.25 0.96 -0.66
CA PHE A 124 -3.02 0.12 -1.57
C PHE A 124 -2.13 -0.91 -2.28
N GLU A 125 -1.02 -0.50 -2.91
CA GLU A 125 -0.10 -1.42 -3.59
C GLU A 125 0.43 -2.50 -2.63
N LYS A 126 0.86 -2.09 -1.43
CA LYS A 126 1.36 -3.00 -0.39
C LYS A 126 0.29 -3.99 0.06
N ALA A 127 -0.94 -3.51 0.31
CA ALA A 127 -2.07 -4.34 0.70
C ALA A 127 -2.51 -5.29 -0.43
N LEU A 128 -2.56 -4.80 -1.67
CA LEU A 128 -2.89 -5.58 -2.86
C LEU A 128 -1.88 -6.70 -3.07
N LYS A 129 -0.58 -6.37 -2.97
CA LYS A 129 0.50 -7.36 -3.06
C LYS A 129 0.37 -8.45 -2.01
N ARG A 130 0.07 -8.09 -0.76
CA ARG A 130 -0.15 -9.07 0.32
C ARG A 130 -1.34 -9.98 0.01
N LYS A 131 -2.49 -9.41 -0.35
CA LYS A 131 -3.73 -10.16 -0.57
C LYS A 131 -3.69 -11.05 -1.81
N VAL A 132 -3.15 -10.55 -2.92
CA VAL A 132 -2.97 -11.33 -4.15
C VAL A 132 -1.96 -12.46 -3.94
N ARG A 133 -0.89 -12.21 -3.19
CA ARG A 133 0.08 -13.28 -2.85
C ARG A 133 -0.61 -14.44 -2.18
N GLU A 134 -1.44 -14.17 -1.17
CA GLU A 134 -2.21 -15.21 -0.45
C GLU A 134 -3.11 -15.99 -1.41
N MET A 135 -3.82 -15.32 -2.31
CA MET A 135 -4.67 -15.98 -3.31
C MET A 135 -3.88 -16.89 -4.27
N VAL A 136 -2.76 -16.42 -4.81
CA VAL A 136 -1.93 -17.19 -5.76
C VAL A 136 -1.24 -18.38 -5.08
N THR A 137 -0.82 -18.24 -3.82
CA THR A 137 -0.21 -19.36 -3.08
C THR A 137 -1.19 -20.49 -2.79
N VAL A 138 -2.46 -20.17 -2.52
CA VAL A 138 -3.50 -21.18 -2.24
C VAL A 138 -3.80 -22.04 -3.48
N GLU A 139 -3.76 -21.47 -4.68
CA GLU A 139 -3.92 -22.24 -5.92
C GLU A 139 -2.78 -23.24 -6.14
N LYS A 140 -1.55 -22.87 -5.76
CA LYS A 140 -0.38 -23.75 -5.91
C LYS A 140 -0.47 -25.00 -5.03
N GLU A 141 -1.08 -24.88 -3.86
CA GLU A 141 -1.35 -26.02 -2.96
C GLU A 141 -2.56 -26.84 -3.42
N ALA A 142 -3.61 -26.22 -3.97
CA ALA A 142 -4.81 -26.92 -4.44
C ALA A 142 -4.59 -27.77 -5.71
N VAL A 143 -3.59 -27.43 -6.54
CA VAL A 143 -3.23 -28.23 -7.73
C VAL A 143 -2.28 -29.39 -7.39
N ALA A 144 -1.67 -29.38 -6.20
CA ALA A 144 -0.70 -30.38 -5.75
C ALA A 144 -1.29 -31.49 -4.85
N ALA A 145 -2.59 -31.44 -4.54
CA ALA A 145 -3.31 -32.41 -3.71
C ALA A 145 -4.26 -33.30 -4.54
#